data_AF-A0AAV0Y431-F1
#
_entry.id   AF-A0AAV0Y431-F1
#
_cell.length_a   1.000
_cell.length_b   1.000
_cell.length_c   1.000
_cell.angle_alpha   90.00
_cell.angle_beta   90.00
_cell.angle_gamma   90.00
#
_symmetry.space_group_name_H-M   'P 1'
#
loop_
_entity.id
_entity.type
_entity.pdbx_description
1 polymer ?
#
loop_
_entity_poly.entity_id
_entity_poly.type
_entity_poly.pdbx_seq_one_letter_code
_entity_poly.pdbx_strand_id
1 'polypeptide(L)'
;MKQTDQSYRDTTFLRNKINEFMADIRNLSDQLVNKTIEVDHKTRIQDSYLLLNLLLGQYAFETNYISEMINLARAGQIHAGVLSIEALHESMKEIKLSLLKGTSLPIDIDNIDPYNLYKLSEVSVVYQNQLLMFNIKIPLVDQQIYISMCQIYDS
;
A
#
# COMPACT_ATOMS: atom_id res chain seq x y z
N MET A 1 80.07 -24.34 32.25
CA MET A 1 79.06 -23.65 33.09
C MET A 1 78.57 -22.33 32.50
N LYS A 2 79.41 -21.46 31.91
CA LYS A 2 78.97 -20.16 31.36
C LYS A 2 78.03 -20.22 30.12
N GLN A 3 78.18 -21.22 29.24
CA GLN A 3 77.30 -21.35 28.04
C GLN A 3 75.88 -21.83 28.38
N THR A 4 75.73 -22.64 29.44
CA THR A 4 74.44 -23.15 29.88
C THR A 4 73.58 -22.02 30.45
N ASP A 5 74.16 -21.14 31.28
CA ASP A 5 73.47 -19.98 31.85
C ASP A 5 72.99 -18.96 30.81
N GLN A 6 73.76 -18.75 29.73
CA GLN A 6 73.36 -17.85 28.64
C GLN A 6 72.17 -18.41 27.85
N SER A 7 72.19 -19.72 27.55
CA SER A 7 71.07 -20.41 26.90
C SER A 7 69.79 -20.36 27.73
N TYR A 8 69.89 -20.51 29.07
CA TYR A 8 68.75 -20.36 29.97
C TYR A 8 68.18 -18.92 30.01
N ARG A 9 69.04 -17.91 29.89
CA ARG A 9 68.60 -16.50 29.80
C ARG A 9 67.88 -16.20 28.49
N ASP A 10 68.43 -16.67 27.37
CA ASP A 10 67.85 -16.45 26.04
C ASP A 10 66.49 -17.16 25.87
N THR A 11 66.37 -18.37 26.41
CA THR A 11 65.09 -19.12 26.42
C THR A 11 64.03 -18.47 27.31
N THR A 12 64.43 -17.89 28.45
CA THR A 12 63.52 -17.13 29.33
C THR A 12 63.04 -15.84 28.66
N PHE A 13 63.96 -15.12 27.99
CA PHE A 13 63.62 -13.92 27.23
C PHE A 13 62.61 -14.21 26.10
N LEU A 14 62.86 -15.26 25.31
CA LEU A 14 61.94 -15.69 24.26
C LEU A 14 60.57 -16.09 24.82
N ARG A 15 60.54 -16.81 25.94
CA ARG A 15 59.29 -17.19 26.61
C ARG A 15 58.48 -15.97 27.04
N ASN A 16 59.12 -14.95 27.61
CA ASN A 16 58.43 -13.73 28.03
C ASN A 16 57.87 -12.97 26.83
N LYS A 17 58.64 -12.86 25.74
CA LYS A 17 58.18 -12.21 24.50
C LYS A 17 57.01 -12.94 23.85
N ILE A 18 57.01 -14.28 23.89
CA ILE A 18 55.88 -15.10 23.43
C ILE A 18 54.65 -14.84 24.31
N ASN A 19 54.81 -14.76 25.63
CA ASN A 19 53.70 -14.51 26.55
C ASN A 19 53.08 -13.11 26.35
N GLU A 20 53.91 -12.08 26.17
CA GLU A 20 53.46 -10.72 25.84
C GLU A 20 52.68 -10.71 24.52
N PHE A 21 53.25 -11.31 23.47
CA PHE A 21 52.58 -11.41 22.17
C PHE A 21 51.24 -12.16 22.24
N MET A 22 51.18 -13.24 23.02
CA MET A 22 49.93 -14.00 23.23
C MET A 22 48.89 -13.19 24.03
N ALA A 23 49.32 -12.33 24.95
CA ALA A 23 48.42 -11.42 25.66
C ALA A 23 47.86 -10.34 24.72
N ASP A 24 48.70 -9.78 23.84
CA ASP A 24 48.29 -8.81 22.84
C ASP A 24 47.28 -9.40 21.84
N ILE A 25 47.51 -10.62 21.36
CA ILE A 25 46.57 -11.33 20.47
C ILE A 25 45.20 -11.51 21.14
N ARG A 26 45.18 -11.91 22.42
CA ARG A 26 43.91 -12.11 23.15
C ARG A 26 43.15 -10.80 23.28
N ASN A 27 43.84 -9.72 23.66
CA ASN A 27 43.22 -8.41 23.78
C ASN A 27 42.66 -7.93 22.43
N LEU A 28 43.42 -8.09 21.34
CA LEU A 28 42.94 -7.74 20.00
C LEU A 28 41.74 -8.60 19.58
N SER A 29 41.77 -9.90 19.87
CA SER A 29 40.65 -10.81 19.61
C SER A 29 39.38 -10.36 20.33
N ASP A 30 39.48 -10.01 21.61
CA ASP A 30 38.35 -9.55 22.41
C ASP A 30 37.80 -8.22 21.89
N GLN A 31 38.67 -7.29 21.49
CA GLN A 31 38.27 -6.02 20.87
C GLN A 31 37.53 -6.24 19.54
N LEU A 32 38.01 -7.16 18.70
CA LEU A 32 37.37 -7.49 17.44
C LEU A 32 36.00 -8.12 17.65
N VAL A 33 35.88 -9.08 18.58
CA VAL A 33 34.59 -9.69 18.94
C VAL A 33 33.59 -8.62 19.39
N ASN A 34 34.00 -7.73 20.28
CA ASN A 34 33.14 -6.64 20.75
C ASN A 34 32.74 -5.71 19.61
N LYS A 35 33.67 -5.40 18.70
CA LYS A 35 33.37 -4.55 17.54
C LYS A 35 32.42 -5.22 16.56
N THR A 36 32.57 -6.52 16.32
CA THR A 36 31.65 -7.28 15.49
C THR A 36 30.24 -7.28 16.07
N ILE A 37 30.10 -7.47 17.39
CA ILE A 37 28.81 -7.40 18.08
C ILE A 37 28.18 -6.01 17.95
N GLU A 38 28.97 -4.95 18.17
CA GLU A 38 28.50 -3.57 18.02
C GLU A 38 27.99 -3.28 16.59
N VAL A 39 28.74 -3.74 15.58
CA VAL A 39 28.36 -3.57 14.16
C VAL A 39 27.11 -4.39 13.81
N ASP A 40 26.99 -5.62 14.33
CA ASP A 40 25.78 -6.44 14.13
C ASP A 40 24.54 -5.76 14.71
N HIS A 41 24.62 -5.30 15.97
CA HIS A 41 23.53 -4.58 16.61
C HIS A 41 23.17 -3.30 15.85
N LYS A 42 24.16 -2.52 15.42
CA LYS A 42 23.93 -1.31 14.64
C LYS A 42 23.20 -1.63 13.32
N THR A 43 23.67 -2.65 12.60
CA THR A 43 23.05 -3.08 11.34
C THR A 43 21.60 -3.50 11.56
N ARG A 44 21.32 -4.32 12.58
CA ARG A 44 19.95 -4.77 12.89
C ARG A 44 19.01 -3.63 13.25
N ILE A 45 19.50 -2.62 13.98
CA ILE A 45 18.73 -1.41 14.29
C ILE A 45 18.44 -0.61 13.01
N GLN A 46 19.43 -0.46 12.13
CA GLN A 46 19.27 0.24 10.86
C GLN A 46 18.27 -0.47 9.94
N ASP A 47 18.33 -1.79 9.85
CA ASP A 47 17.39 -2.59 9.06
C ASP A 47 15.96 -2.45 9.60
N SER A 48 15.81 -2.50 10.93
CA SER A 48 14.51 -2.31 11.60
C SER A 48 13.94 -0.91 11.33
N TYR A 49 14.80 0.12 11.37
CA TYR A 49 14.41 1.49 11.06
C TYR A 49 13.99 1.66 9.59
N LEU A 50 14.72 1.04 8.66
CA LEU A 50 14.37 1.05 7.25
C LEU A 50 13.01 0.40 7.00
N LEU A 51 12.80 -0.80 7.56
CA LEU A 51 11.53 -1.52 7.45
C LEU A 51 10.38 -0.70 8.01
N LEU A 52 10.55 -0.09 9.18
CA LEU A 52 9.52 0.73 9.80
C LEU A 52 9.14 1.93 8.90
N ASN A 53 10.13 2.61 8.32
CA ASN A 53 9.85 3.73 7.42
C ASN A 53 9.12 3.31 6.14
N LEU A 54 9.49 2.16 5.57
CA LEU A 54 8.79 1.60 4.41
C LEU A 54 7.34 1.31 4.74
N LEU A 55 7.07 0.65 5.88
CA LEU A 55 5.72 0.35 6.33
C LEU A 55 4.91 1.61 6.60
N LEU A 56 5.47 2.60 7.31
CA LEU A 56 4.79 3.87 7.58
C LEU A 56 4.49 4.63 6.28
N GLY A 57 5.42 4.62 5.32
CA GLY A 57 5.21 5.21 4.00
C GLY A 57 4.06 4.53 3.24
N GLN A 58 4.03 3.20 3.26
CA GLN A 58 2.96 2.42 2.63
C GLN A 58 1.60 2.72 3.29
N TYR A 59 1.52 2.67 4.62
CA TYR A 59 0.27 2.97 5.34
C TYR A 59 -0.21 4.40 5.09
N ALA A 60 0.69 5.38 5.05
CA ALA A 60 0.34 6.76 4.72
C ALA A 60 -0.22 6.87 3.30
N PHE A 61 0.42 6.20 2.33
CA PHE A 61 -0.06 6.17 0.95
C PHE A 61 -1.45 5.52 0.84
N GLU A 62 -1.63 4.31 1.39
CA GLU A 62 -2.91 3.59 1.34
C GLU A 62 -4.03 4.35 2.04
N THR A 63 -3.74 4.96 3.20
CA THR A 63 -4.72 5.76 3.94
C THR A 63 -5.16 6.99 3.14
N ASN A 64 -4.20 7.70 2.52
CA ASN A 64 -4.51 8.84 1.67
C ASN A 64 -5.33 8.43 0.45
N TYR A 65 -4.99 7.30 -0.18
CA TYR A 65 -5.69 6.78 -1.34
C TYR A 65 -7.15 6.42 -1.02
N ILE A 66 -7.39 5.71 0.09
CA ILE A 66 -8.75 5.41 0.55
C ILE A 66 -9.51 6.70 0.91
N SER A 67 -8.85 7.66 1.55
CA SER A 67 -9.46 8.95 1.88
C SER A 67 -9.90 9.71 0.62
N GLU A 68 -9.07 9.72 -0.42
CA GLU A 68 -9.42 10.31 -1.72
C GLU A 68 -10.65 9.64 -2.33
N MET A 69 -10.71 8.31 -2.34
CA MET A 69 -11.87 7.55 -2.82
C MET A 69 -13.16 7.92 -2.09
N ILE A 70 -13.11 7.99 -0.75
CA ILE A 70 -14.26 8.36 0.09
C ILE A 70 -14.69 9.81 -0.17
N ASN A 71 -13.73 10.73 -0.30
CA ASN A 71 -14.01 12.14 -0.54
C ASN A 71 -14.68 12.35 -1.90
N LEU A 72 -14.21 11.66 -2.95
CA LEU A 72 -14.85 11.68 -4.27
C LEU A 72 -16.27 11.14 -4.21
N ALA A 73 -16.48 10.00 -3.55
CA ALA A 73 -17.82 9.42 -3.39
C ALA A 73 -18.78 10.34 -2.63
N ARG A 74 -18.30 11.04 -1.59
CA ARG A 74 -19.09 12.07 -0.89
C ARG A 74 -19.44 13.25 -1.80
N ALA A 75 -18.59 13.57 -2.77
CA ALA A 75 -18.86 14.57 -3.80
C ALA A 75 -19.74 14.03 -4.95
N GLY A 76 -20.25 12.80 -4.84
CA GLY A 76 -21.06 12.16 -5.88
C GLY A 76 -20.25 11.62 -7.05
N GLN A 77 -18.92 11.52 -6.93
CA GLN A 77 -18.02 11.03 -7.98
C GLN A 77 -17.42 9.68 -7.61
N ILE A 78 -16.96 8.90 -8.58
CA ILE A 78 -16.30 7.62 -8.30
C ILE A 78 -14.85 7.69 -8.74
N HIS A 79 -13.98 7.30 -7.82
CA HIS A 79 -12.57 7.19 -8.09
C HIS A 79 -12.31 6.01 -9.06
N ALA A 80 -11.44 6.19 -10.06
CA ALA A 80 -11.16 5.16 -11.07
C ALA A 80 -10.61 3.85 -10.49
N GLY A 81 -9.97 3.91 -9.32
CA GLY A 81 -9.53 2.72 -8.58
C GLY A 81 -10.67 1.89 -7.96
N VAL A 82 -11.89 2.42 -7.90
CA VAL A 82 -13.09 1.69 -7.45
C VAL A 82 -13.81 1.06 -8.64
N LEU A 83 -14.03 1.84 -9.69
CA LEU A 83 -14.68 1.40 -10.92
C LEU A 83 -14.07 2.14 -12.09
N SER A 84 -13.49 1.41 -13.04
CA SER A 84 -12.98 2.01 -14.28
C SER A 84 -14.15 2.38 -15.20
N ILE A 85 -13.88 3.27 -16.16
CA ILE A 85 -14.90 3.73 -17.11
C ILE A 85 -15.36 2.56 -18.00
N GLU A 86 -14.44 1.67 -18.37
CA GLU A 86 -14.71 0.49 -19.19
C GLU A 86 -15.61 -0.49 -18.44
N ALA A 87 -15.28 -0.80 -17.19
CA ALA A 87 -16.07 -1.68 -16.33
C ALA A 87 -17.47 -1.11 -16.05
N LEU A 88 -17.57 0.23 -15.91
CA LEU A 88 -18.84 0.91 -15.80
C LEU A 88 -19.68 0.74 -17.07
N HIS A 89 -19.09 0.96 -18.25
CA HIS A 89 -19.76 0.79 -19.55
C HIS A 89 -20.31 -0.62 -19.73
N GLU A 90 -19.50 -1.64 -19.42
CA GLU A 90 -19.92 -3.04 -19.48
C GLU A 90 -21.07 -3.33 -18.53
N SER A 91 -20.95 -2.91 -17.26
CA SER A 91 -21.99 -3.08 -16.25
C SER A 91 -23.31 -2.42 -16.66
N MET A 92 -23.25 -1.22 -17.26
CA MET A 92 -24.44 -0.51 -17.72
C MET A 92 -25.13 -1.20 -18.89
N LYS A 93 -24.36 -1.80 -19.82
CA LYS A 93 -24.92 -2.62 -20.92
C LYS A 93 -25.64 -3.84 -20.38
N GLU A 94 -25.06 -4.53 -19.41
CA GLU A 94 -25.69 -5.69 -18.76
C GLU A 94 -26.97 -5.30 -18.00
N ILE A 95 -26.95 -4.18 -17.28
CA ILE A 95 -28.14 -3.65 -16.60
C ILE A 95 -29.24 -3.39 -17.62
N LYS A 96 -28.96 -2.74 -18.75
CA LYS A 96 -29.96 -2.46 -19.82
C LYS A 96 -30.68 -3.72 -20.28
N LEU A 97 -29.97 -4.83 -20.42
CA LEU A 97 -30.52 -6.11 -20.87
C LEU A 97 -31.41 -6.78 -19.81
N SER A 98 -31.23 -6.43 -18.54
CA SER A 98 -31.97 -7.02 -17.41
C SER A 98 -33.08 -6.13 -16.85
N LEU A 99 -33.31 -4.94 -17.43
CA LEU A 99 -34.38 -4.04 -17.01
C LEU A 99 -35.78 -4.65 -17.23
N LEU A 100 -36.69 -4.31 -16.31
CA LEU A 100 -38.09 -4.68 -16.41
C LEU A 100 -38.75 -3.98 -17.61
N LYS A 101 -39.68 -4.69 -18.28
CA LYS A 101 -40.45 -4.13 -19.40
C LYS A 101 -41.15 -2.84 -18.98
N GLY A 102 -41.01 -1.79 -19.78
CA GLY A 102 -41.59 -0.46 -19.52
C GLY A 102 -40.66 0.48 -18.73
N THR A 103 -39.48 0.02 -18.30
CA THR A 103 -38.47 0.87 -17.67
C THR A 103 -37.25 1.06 -18.58
N SER A 104 -36.62 2.22 -18.49
CA SER A 104 -35.36 2.52 -19.16
C SER A 104 -34.41 3.31 -18.28
N LEU A 105 -33.13 3.24 -18.60
CA LEU A 105 -32.14 4.13 -18.01
C LEU A 105 -32.35 5.58 -18.48
N PRO A 106 -32.04 6.57 -17.64
CA PRO A 106 -32.21 7.99 -17.95
C PRO A 106 -31.11 8.54 -18.86
N ILE A 107 -30.22 7.69 -19.36
CA ILE A 107 -29.05 8.06 -20.17
C ILE A 107 -28.87 7.10 -21.34
N ASP A 108 -28.29 7.63 -22.42
CA ASP A 108 -27.83 6.81 -23.53
C ASP A 108 -26.55 6.05 -23.13
N ILE A 109 -26.57 4.73 -23.31
CA ILE A 109 -25.48 3.84 -22.91
C ILE A 109 -24.34 3.86 -23.93
N ASP A 110 -24.65 4.13 -25.20
CA ASP A 110 -23.65 4.11 -26.27
C ASP A 110 -22.74 5.35 -26.22
N ASN A 111 -23.15 6.39 -25.48
CA ASN A 111 -22.38 7.60 -25.20
C ASN A 111 -22.38 7.94 -23.69
N ILE A 112 -22.12 6.96 -22.81
CA ILE A 112 -22.01 7.25 -21.37
C ILE A 112 -20.82 8.18 -21.14
N ASP A 113 -21.15 9.41 -20.76
CA ASP A 113 -20.28 10.27 -19.99
C ASP A 113 -20.46 9.94 -18.50
N PRO A 114 -19.44 9.35 -17.83
CA PRO A 114 -19.51 9.03 -16.41
C PRO A 114 -19.94 10.23 -15.55
N TYR A 115 -19.55 11.44 -15.93
CA TYR A 115 -19.92 12.65 -15.22
C TYR A 115 -21.43 12.91 -15.23
N ASN A 116 -22.10 12.68 -16.36
CA ASN A 116 -23.55 12.83 -16.47
C ASN A 116 -24.28 11.70 -15.74
N LEU A 117 -23.76 10.48 -15.78
CA LEU A 117 -24.32 9.38 -15.01
C LEU A 117 -24.27 9.68 -13.51
N TYR A 118 -23.12 10.13 -13.02
CA TYR A 118 -22.93 10.44 -11.60
C TYR A 118 -23.80 11.61 -11.13
N LYS A 119 -24.06 12.62 -11.96
CA LYS A 119 -25.02 13.70 -11.65
C LYS A 119 -26.44 13.20 -11.40
N LEU A 120 -26.85 12.14 -12.10
CA LEU A 120 -28.18 11.57 -12.01
C LEU A 120 -28.26 10.47 -10.94
N SER A 121 -27.13 10.12 -10.33
CA SER A 121 -27.02 8.98 -9.42
C SER A 121 -26.76 9.43 -7.99
N GLU A 122 -27.27 8.67 -7.03
CA GLU A 122 -26.86 8.81 -5.63
C GLU A 122 -25.67 7.88 -5.38
N VAL A 123 -24.53 8.46 -4.99
CA VAL A 123 -23.34 7.71 -4.58
C VAL A 123 -23.24 7.74 -3.06
N SER A 124 -23.07 6.57 -2.44
CA SER A 124 -22.87 6.45 -1.01
C SER A 124 -21.78 5.43 -0.68
N VAL A 125 -21.13 5.62 0.47
CA VAL A 125 -20.08 4.73 0.95
C VAL A 125 -20.48 4.15 2.29
N VAL A 126 -20.39 2.84 2.42
CA VAL A 126 -20.71 2.11 3.64
C VAL A 126 -19.53 1.24 4.02
N TYR A 127 -19.11 1.28 5.29
CA TYR A 127 -18.12 0.36 5.82
C TYR A 127 -18.82 -0.76 6.58
N GLN A 128 -18.71 -1.99 6.10
CA GLN A 128 -19.34 -3.15 6.71
C GLN A 128 -18.48 -4.39 6.49
N ASN A 129 -18.37 -5.26 7.50
CA ASN A 129 -17.61 -6.53 7.43
C ASN A 129 -16.16 -6.35 6.94
N GLN A 130 -15.50 -5.28 7.38
CA GLN A 130 -14.14 -4.92 6.97
C GLN A 130 -14.00 -4.54 5.48
N LEU A 131 -15.11 -4.31 4.79
CA LEU A 131 -15.14 -3.87 3.39
C LEU A 131 -15.71 -2.46 3.29
N LEU A 132 -15.10 -1.67 2.41
CA LEU A 132 -15.62 -0.38 2.00
C LEU A 132 -16.47 -0.60 0.74
N MET A 133 -17.78 -0.45 0.87
CA MET A 133 -18.74 -0.67 -0.21
C MET A 133 -19.17 0.67 -0.80
N PHE A 134 -19.02 0.80 -2.11
CA PHE A 134 -19.49 1.95 -2.88
C PHE A 134 -20.79 1.58 -3.56
N ASN A 135 -21.87 2.28 -3.19
CA ASN A 135 -23.20 2.05 -3.72
C ASN A 135 -23.57 3.18 -4.67
N ILE A 136 -23.94 2.82 -5.89
CA ILE A 136 -24.42 3.73 -6.93
C ILE A 136 -25.88 3.42 -7.17
N LYS A 137 -26.77 4.36 -6.88
CA LYS A 137 -28.20 4.22 -7.21
C LYS A 137 -28.52 5.09 -8.40
N ILE A 138 -28.93 4.44 -9.48
CA ILE A 138 -29.34 5.11 -10.72
C ILE A 138 -30.87 5.05 -10.79
N PRO A 139 -31.58 6.18 -10.84
CA PRO A 139 -33.02 6.18 -10.97
C PRO A 139 -33.42 5.68 -12.36
N LEU A 140 -34.46 4.85 -12.44
CA LEU A 140 -35.05 4.40 -13.71
C LEU A 140 -36.19 5.33 -14.12
N VAL A 141 -36.44 5.40 -15.43
CA VAL A 141 -37.53 6.17 -16.03
C VAL A 141 -38.60 5.22 -16.54
N ASP A 142 -39.87 5.55 -16.29
CA ASP A 142 -41.01 4.86 -16.90
C ASP A 142 -41.23 5.37 -18.33
N GLN A 143 -41.20 4.45 -19.29
CA GLN A 143 -41.38 4.75 -20.71
C GLN A 143 -42.78 5.30 -21.03
N GLN A 144 -43.82 4.92 -20.26
CA GLN A 144 -45.17 5.41 -20.50
C GLN A 144 -45.29 6.91 -20.18
N ILE A 145 -44.66 7.34 -19.09
CA ILE A 145 -44.69 8.75 -18.66
C ILE A 145 -43.83 9.63 -19.59
N TYR A 146 -42.69 9.11 -20.06
CA TYR A 146 -41.79 9.84 -20.95
C TYR A 146 -42.43 10.15 -22.31
N ILE A 147 -43.12 9.17 -22.91
CA ILE A 147 -43.81 9.34 -24.20
C ILE A 147 -44.96 10.36 -24.06
N SER A 148 -45.73 10.29 -22.96
CA SER A 148 -46.82 11.25 -22.72
C SER A 148 -46.33 12.68 -22.52
N MET A 149 -45.15 12.89 -21.90
CA MET A 149 -44.58 14.24 -21.79
C MET A 149 -44.06 14.77 -23.13
N CYS A 150 -43.41 13.96 -23.96
CA CYS A 150 -42.95 14.41 -25.28
C CYS A 150 -44.11 14.78 -26.21
N GLN A 151 -45.24 14.05 -26.16
CA GLN A 151 -46.41 14.36 -26.99
C GLN A 151 -47.11 15.67 -26.63
N ILE A 152 -46.96 16.16 -25.39
CA ILE A 152 -47.53 17.45 -24.96
C ILE A 152 -46.71 18.64 -25.50
N TYR A 153 -45.42 18.46 -25.80
CA TYR A 153 -44.56 19.52 -26.32
C TYR A 153 -44.50 19.60 -27.86
N ASP A 154 -45.04 18.59 -28.56
CA ASP A 154 -45.14 18.54 -30.03
C ASP A 154 -46.56 18.92 -30.56
N SER A 155 -47.42 19.50 -29.71
CA SER A 155 -48.77 20.01 -30.06
C SER A 155 -48.85 21.53 -29.86
#